data_AF-T0CBD3-F1
#
_entry.id   AF-T0CBD3-F1
#
_cell.length_a   1.000
_cell.length_b   1.000
_cell.length_c   1.000
_cell.angle_alpha   90.00
_cell.angle_beta   90.00
_cell.angle_gamma   90.00
#
_symmetry.space_group_name_H-M   'P 1'
#
loop_
_entity.id
_entity.type
_entity.pdbx_description
1 polymer ?
#
loop_
_entity_poly.entity_id
_entity_poly.type
_entity_poly.pdbx_seq_one_letter_code
_entity_poly.pdbx_strand_id
1 'polypeptide(L)'
;MNKFIIATAITLLSTQVFASLSVNDGLSSCRFSKSEAAINYARALEGSTKAAALLKRGDLAQVESCSTAMTEALAKGVSYNELAKTVNTNFNHLENGMEITVELRGKDFYEVKGDNLTGTKSTIEGDFDMVISVEGSRNEITQGIPAREFLNKMKLNIVSKKAVQIIFEEYDVDTVVPAIVKKSLFGKIKQISIKAEDLERAIAPVLSAQGLDLAEDFKLNTEKGSFTMDYSVSAMDCGVNQLDEFECRSSFIFQLSAQF
;
A
#
# COMPACT_ATOMS: atom_id res chain seq x y z
N MET A 1 24.57 3.36 -12.55
CA MET A 1 23.34 3.57 -13.37
C MET A 1 22.91 2.23 -13.95
N ASN A 2 22.10 1.46 -13.22
CA ASN A 2 21.62 0.15 -13.67
C ASN A 2 20.17 0.28 -14.16
N LYS A 3 19.99 0.41 -15.48
CA LYS A 3 18.69 0.52 -16.19
C LYS A 3 18.09 -0.85 -16.60
N PHE A 4 18.34 -1.95 -15.87
CA PHE A 4 18.19 -3.29 -16.47
C PHE A 4 17.22 -4.31 -15.83
N ILE A 5 16.35 -3.98 -14.86
CA ILE A 5 15.57 -5.03 -14.16
C ILE A 5 14.07 -4.70 -13.95
N ILE A 6 13.41 -4.03 -14.90
CA ILE A 6 11.93 -4.01 -14.98
C ILE A 6 11.44 -4.58 -16.33
N ALA A 7 12.34 -4.74 -17.32
CA ALA A 7 12.00 -5.36 -18.59
C ALA A 7 11.74 -6.88 -18.49
N THR A 8 12.20 -7.55 -17.43
CA THR A 8 12.07 -9.02 -17.30
C THR A 8 10.76 -9.48 -16.69
N ALA A 9 9.97 -8.59 -16.07
CA ALA A 9 8.67 -8.93 -15.50
C ALA A 9 7.58 -9.12 -16.57
N ILE A 10 7.77 -8.55 -17.77
CA ILE A 10 6.80 -8.62 -18.88
C ILE A 10 6.88 -9.96 -19.64
N THR A 11 7.93 -10.77 -19.42
CA THR A 11 8.15 -12.06 -20.11
C THR A 11 7.70 -13.31 -19.36
N LEU A 12 7.11 -13.19 -18.16
CA LEU A 12 6.58 -14.34 -17.39
C LEU A 12 5.04 -14.43 -17.44
N LEU A 13 4.43 -13.90 -18.50
CA LEU A 13 3.04 -14.09 -18.87
C LEU A 13 2.82 -15.45 -19.55
N SER A 14 3.14 -16.56 -18.87
CA SER A 14 2.58 -17.88 -19.21
C SER A 14 3.12 -18.95 -18.26
N THR A 15 2.51 -19.10 -17.09
CA THR A 15 2.21 -20.43 -16.52
C THR A 15 1.27 -20.25 -15.35
N GLN A 16 0.07 -20.78 -15.53
CA GLN A 16 -1.02 -20.81 -14.58
C GLN A 16 -0.61 -21.56 -13.30
N VAL A 17 -0.94 -21.00 -12.15
CA VAL A 17 -1.20 -21.76 -10.93
C VAL A 17 -2.51 -21.24 -10.36
N PHE A 18 -3.60 -21.97 -10.64
CA PHE A 18 -4.88 -21.75 -9.99
C PHE A 18 -4.78 -22.26 -8.55
N ALA A 19 -4.50 -21.35 -7.62
CA ALA A 19 -4.76 -21.62 -6.21
C ALA A 19 -6.27 -21.44 -5.98
N SER A 20 -6.92 -22.45 -5.42
CA SER A 20 -8.32 -22.36 -5.00
C SER A 20 -8.42 -21.37 -3.83
N LEU A 21 -8.74 -20.11 -4.14
CA LEU A 21 -9.03 -19.08 -3.16
C LEU A 21 -10.27 -19.49 -2.36
N SER A 22 -10.25 -19.25 -1.04
CA SER A 22 -11.46 -19.44 -0.24
C SER A 22 -12.54 -18.43 -0.70
N VAL A 23 -13.82 -18.75 -0.52
CA VAL A 23 -14.95 -17.91 -0.98
C VAL A 23 -14.83 -16.47 -0.46
N ASN A 24 -14.29 -16.28 0.75
CA ASN A 24 -14.07 -14.95 1.32
C ASN A 24 -12.90 -14.21 0.66
N ASP A 25 -11.84 -14.91 0.26
CA ASP A 25 -10.70 -14.30 -0.43
C ASP A 25 -11.10 -13.84 -1.83
N GLY A 26 -11.96 -14.60 -2.52
CA GLY A 26 -12.45 -14.23 -3.85
C GLY A 26 -13.43 -13.04 -3.85
N LEU A 27 -14.32 -12.94 -2.85
CA LEU A 27 -15.22 -11.79 -2.70
C LEU A 27 -14.45 -10.48 -2.41
N SER A 28 -13.26 -10.58 -1.81
CA SER A 28 -12.41 -9.41 -1.55
C SER A 28 -11.86 -8.77 -2.83
N SER A 29 -11.94 -9.44 -3.99
CA SER A 29 -11.57 -8.89 -5.32
C SER A 29 -12.72 -8.15 -6.01
N CYS A 30 -13.97 -8.32 -5.54
CA CYS A 30 -15.12 -7.64 -6.12
C CYS A 30 -15.11 -6.13 -5.82
N ARG A 31 -15.34 -5.31 -6.86
CA ARG A 31 -15.39 -3.84 -6.76
C ARG A 31 -16.59 -3.30 -7.52
N PHE A 32 -17.45 -2.57 -6.84
CA PHE A 32 -18.66 -1.98 -7.42
C PHE A 32 -18.74 -0.49 -7.11
N SER A 33 -19.44 0.25 -7.99
CA SER A 33 -19.69 1.68 -7.80
C SER A 33 -20.60 2.00 -6.62
N LYS A 34 -21.43 1.03 -6.23
CA LYS A 34 -22.38 1.12 -5.12
C LYS A 34 -22.91 -0.27 -4.78
N SER A 35 -23.49 -0.43 -3.60
CA SER A 35 -24.12 -1.68 -3.16
C SER A 35 -25.22 -2.16 -4.12
N GLU A 36 -25.96 -1.25 -4.73
CA GLU A 36 -26.99 -1.60 -5.72
C GLU A 36 -26.40 -2.25 -6.98
N ALA A 37 -25.21 -1.83 -7.40
CA ALA A 37 -24.51 -2.45 -8.52
C ALA A 37 -24.04 -3.86 -8.16
N ALA A 38 -23.50 -4.07 -6.95
CA ALA A 38 -23.16 -5.42 -6.46
C ALA A 38 -24.37 -6.37 -6.47
N ILE A 39 -25.54 -5.88 -6.01
CA ILE A 39 -26.79 -6.66 -6.02
C ILE A 39 -27.23 -6.98 -7.45
N ASN A 40 -27.20 -6.00 -8.35
CA ASN A 40 -27.58 -6.20 -9.75
C ASN A 40 -26.61 -7.15 -10.47
N TYR A 41 -25.33 -7.13 -10.11
CA TYR A 41 -24.33 -8.07 -10.62
C TYR A 41 -24.60 -9.50 -10.14
N ALA A 42 -24.87 -9.69 -8.85
CA ALA A 42 -25.26 -11.00 -8.30
C ALA A 42 -26.51 -11.57 -8.99
N ARG A 43 -27.54 -10.73 -9.20
CA ARG A 43 -28.75 -11.13 -9.95
C ARG A 43 -28.47 -11.44 -11.41
N ALA A 44 -27.54 -10.73 -12.04
CA ALA A 44 -27.11 -10.99 -13.40
C ALA A 44 -26.40 -12.36 -13.53
N LEU A 45 -25.58 -12.73 -12.54
CA LEU A 45 -24.94 -14.06 -12.46
C LEU A 45 -25.97 -15.20 -12.38
N GLU A 46 -27.12 -14.97 -11.73
CA GLU A 46 -28.24 -15.92 -11.71
C GLU A 46 -29.16 -15.83 -12.94
N GLY A 47 -28.78 -15.04 -13.95
CA GLY A 47 -29.46 -14.98 -15.24
C GLY A 47 -30.46 -13.83 -15.41
N SER A 48 -30.51 -12.86 -14.49
CA SER A 48 -31.39 -11.69 -14.63
C SER A 48 -30.87 -10.68 -15.66
N THR A 49 -31.41 -10.73 -16.88
CA THR A 49 -31.08 -9.77 -17.95
C THR A 49 -31.48 -8.33 -17.61
N LYS A 50 -32.57 -8.15 -16.84
CA LYS A 50 -32.99 -6.83 -16.35
C LYS A 50 -31.96 -6.23 -15.39
N ALA A 51 -31.37 -7.06 -14.52
CA ALA A 51 -30.33 -6.61 -13.61
C ALA A 51 -29.02 -6.31 -14.37
N ALA A 52 -28.66 -7.14 -15.34
CA ALA A 52 -27.50 -6.91 -16.20
C ALA A 52 -27.56 -5.55 -16.94
N ALA A 53 -28.74 -5.17 -17.44
CA ALA A 53 -28.95 -3.90 -18.13
C ALA A 53 -28.82 -2.65 -17.24
N LEU A 54 -28.86 -2.81 -15.91
CA LEU A 54 -28.69 -1.70 -14.96
C LEU A 54 -27.22 -1.48 -14.55
N LEU A 55 -26.32 -2.37 -14.96
CA LEU A 55 -24.91 -2.29 -14.61
C LEU A 55 -24.18 -1.36 -15.58
N LYS A 56 -23.32 -0.50 -15.04
CA LYS A 56 -22.38 0.27 -15.86
C LYS A 56 -21.27 -0.66 -16.35
N ARG A 57 -20.55 -0.26 -17.40
CA ARG A 57 -19.40 -1.03 -17.92
C ARG A 57 -18.39 -1.38 -16.83
N GLY A 58 -18.03 -0.41 -15.98
CA GLY A 58 -17.12 -0.67 -14.86
C GLY A 58 -17.65 -1.67 -13.82
N ASP A 59 -18.97 -1.73 -13.58
CA ASP A 59 -19.54 -2.74 -12.68
C ASP A 59 -19.54 -4.15 -13.32
N LEU A 60 -19.62 -4.23 -14.65
CA LEU A 60 -19.48 -5.48 -15.41
C LEU A 60 -18.04 -5.96 -15.53
N ALA A 61 -17.08 -5.03 -15.46
CA ALA A 61 -15.64 -5.24 -15.55
C ALA A 61 -15.05 -5.91 -14.29
N GLN A 62 -15.63 -7.02 -13.83
CA GLN A 62 -15.10 -7.76 -12.70
C GLN A 62 -14.00 -8.73 -13.16
N VAL A 63 -13.02 -8.94 -12.29
CA VAL A 63 -12.04 -10.03 -12.47
C VAL A 63 -12.72 -11.39 -12.27
N GLU A 64 -12.16 -12.44 -12.88
CA GLU A 64 -12.72 -13.79 -12.86
C GLU A 64 -12.94 -14.34 -11.43
N SER A 65 -12.04 -13.99 -10.51
CA SER A 65 -12.14 -14.37 -9.09
C SER A 65 -13.39 -13.80 -8.43
N CYS A 66 -13.82 -12.59 -8.78
CA CYS A 66 -15.04 -11.99 -8.24
C CYS A 66 -16.28 -12.74 -8.73
N SER A 67 -16.38 -12.98 -10.04
CA SER A 67 -17.49 -13.73 -10.65
C SER A 67 -17.64 -15.10 -10.00
N THR A 68 -16.53 -15.84 -9.92
CA THR A 68 -16.49 -17.19 -9.32
C THR A 68 -16.93 -17.16 -7.85
N ALA A 69 -16.37 -16.25 -7.05
CA ALA A 69 -16.69 -16.17 -5.63
C ALA A 69 -18.13 -15.73 -5.36
N MET A 70 -18.68 -14.79 -6.13
CA MET A 70 -20.09 -14.40 -6.01
C MET A 70 -21.01 -15.56 -6.40
N THR A 71 -20.73 -16.29 -7.48
CA THR A 71 -21.50 -17.48 -7.86
C THR A 71 -21.48 -18.56 -6.76
N GLU A 72 -20.31 -18.84 -6.19
CA GLU A 72 -20.19 -19.82 -5.09
C GLU A 72 -20.93 -19.39 -3.82
N ALA A 73 -20.87 -18.10 -3.47
CA ALA A 73 -21.58 -17.56 -2.33
C ALA A 73 -23.11 -17.61 -2.52
N LEU A 74 -23.59 -17.31 -3.73
CA LEU A 74 -25.00 -17.47 -4.10
C LEU A 74 -25.45 -18.93 -4.01
N ALA A 75 -24.64 -19.86 -4.50
CA ALA A 75 -24.90 -21.30 -4.40
C ALA A 75 -24.97 -21.79 -2.94
N LYS A 76 -24.27 -21.13 -2.02
CA LYS A 76 -24.32 -21.37 -0.57
C LYS A 76 -25.49 -20.67 0.14
N GLY A 77 -26.34 -19.94 -0.59
CA GLY A 77 -27.51 -19.26 -0.06
C GLY A 77 -27.22 -17.91 0.60
N VAL A 78 -26.05 -17.32 0.36
CA VAL A 78 -25.72 -15.97 0.85
C VAL A 78 -26.66 -14.95 0.19
N SER A 79 -27.29 -14.09 0.97
CA SER A 79 -28.24 -13.11 0.44
C SER A 79 -27.54 -11.99 -0.34
N TYR A 80 -28.21 -11.39 -1.33
CA TYR A 80 -27.63 -10.26 -2.08
C TYR A 80 -27.20 -9.09 -1.19
N ASN A 81 -27.98 -8.81 -0.14
CA ASN A 81 -27.67 -7.73 0.80
C ASN A 81 -26.42 -8.03 1.63
N GLU A 82 -26.15 -9.31 1.89
CA GLU A 82 -24.94 -9.75 2.58
C GLU A 82 -23.73 -9.68 1.64
N LEU A 83 -23.87 -10.14 0.39
CA LEU A 83 -22.82 -9.97 -0.63
C LEU A 83 -22.42 -8.50 -0.81
N ALA A 84 -23.41 -7.61 -0.91
CA ALA A 84 -23.17 -6.18 -1.11
C ALA A 84 -22.49 -5.49 0.09
N LYS A 85 -22.48 -6.11 1.28
CA LYS A 85 -21.74 -5.63 2.46
C LYS A 85 -20.32 -6.17 2.52
N THR A 86 -20.07 -7.33 1.92
CA THR A 86 -18.77 -8.02 1.96
C THR A 86 -17.82 -7.52 0.86
N VAL A 87 -18.37 -7.10 -0.28
CA VAL A 87 -17.59 -6.56 -1.40
C VAL A 87 -17.33 -5.07 -1.23
N ASN A 88 -16.29 -4.54 -1.88
CA ASN A 88 -16.05 -3.10 -1.87
C ASN A 88 -17.01 -2.40 -2.85
N THR A 89 -17.78 -1.46 -2.32
CA THR A 89 -18.86 -0.75 -3.02
C THR A 89 -18.61 0.75 -3.16
N ASN A 90 -17.41 1.22 -2.80
CA ASN A 90 -17.01 2.62 -2.90
C ASN A 90 -16.00 2.82 -4.04
N PHE A 91 -16.03 1.95 -5.04
CA PHE A 91 -15.04 1.97 -6.12
C PHE A 91 -15.44 3.00 -7.19
N ASN A 92 -14.55 3.94 -7.49
CA ASN A 92 -14.77 4.88 -8.56
C ASN A 92 -14.29 4.25 -9.87
N HIS A 93 -15.20 3.99 -10.80
CA HIS A 93 -14.83 3.36 -12.07
C HIS A 93 -13.99 4.32 -12.91
N LEU A 94 -12.69 4.05 -12.98
CA LEU A 94 -11.89 4.56 -14.09
C LEU A 94 -12.27 3.76 -15.34
N GLU A 95 -12.83 4.41 -16.37
CA GLU A 95 -13.13 3.73 -17.64
C GLU A 95 -11.83 3.36 -18.38
N ASN A 96 -10.83 4.24 -18.31
CA ASN A 96 -9.47 4.05 -18.81
C ASN A 96 -8.50 4.61 -17.76
N GLY A 97 -7.80 3.73 -17.06
CA GLY A 97 -6.88 4.17 -16.02
C GLY A 97 -6.24 3.03 -15.25
N MET A 98 -5.37 3.42 -14.33
CA MET A 98 -4.66 2.53 -13.44
C MET A 98 -4.76 3.06 -12.03
N GLU A 99 -5.07 2.18 -11.08
CA GLU A 99 -4.97 2.44 -9.65
C GLU A 99 -3.95 1.49 -9.05
N ILE A 100 -3.05 2.01 -8.22
CA ILE A 100 -2.01 1.22 -7.56
C ILE A 100 -2.01 1.56 -6.09
N THR A 101 -2.04 0.53 -5.26
CA THR A 101 -1.74 0.64 -3.82
C THR A 101 -0.43 -0.06 -3.56
N VAL A 102 0.54 0.63 -2.96
CA VAL A 102 1.82 0.06 -2.55
C VAL A 102 1.95 0.17 -1.04
N GLU A 103 2.12 -0.97 -0.35
CA GLU A 103 2.49 -0.99 1.06
C GLU A 103 3.98 -1.31 1.17
N LEU A 104 4.76 -0.41 1.78
CA LEU A 104 6.16 -0.61 2.11
C LEU A 104 6.32 -0.68 3.62
N ARG A 105 6.98 -1.73 4.11
CA ARG A 105 7.31 -1.97 5.52
C ARG A 105 8.81 -1.80 5.70
N GLY A 106 9.19 -0.76 6.42
CA GLY A 106 10.58 -0.39 6.68
C GLY A 106 11.05 -0.83 8.07
N LYS A 107 12.29 -1.31 8.13
CA LYS A 107 13.06 -1.44 9.38
C LYS A 107 14.36 -0.68 9.23
N ASP A 108 14.56 0.30 10.09
CA ASP A 108 15.76 1.15 10.12
C ASP A 108 16.58 0.81 11.35
N PHE A 109 17.88 0.62 11.16
CA PHE A 109 18.80 0.25 12.23
C PHE A 109 19.77 1.38 12.51
N TYR A 110 20.11 1.54 13.79
CA TYR A 110 20.90 2.66 14.28
C TYR A 110 22.04 2.23 15.20
N GLU A 111 23.18 2.88 15.03
CA GLU A 111 24.22 2.94 16.05
C GLU A 111 23.86 4.03 17.07
N VAL A 112 23.85 3.68 18.36
CA VAL A 112 23.44 4.59 19.45
C VAL A 112 24.65 5.11 20.22
N LYS A 113 24.86 6.43 20.22
CA LYS A 113 25.93 7.13 20.95
C LYS A 113 25.35 8.26 21.81
N GLY A 114 25.07 7.94 23.07
CA GLY A 114 24.46 8.88 24.01
C GLY A 114 23.03 9.22 23.57
N ASP A 115 22.81 10.45 23.13
CA ASP A 115 21.53 10.94 22.62
C ASP A 115 21.43 10.93 21.09
N ASN A 116 22.50 10.56 20.40
CA ASN A 116 22.55 10.54 18.93
C ASN A 116 22.42 9.11 18.42
N LEU A 117 21.58 8.94 17.41
CA LEU A 117 21.36 7.68 16.70
C LEU A 117 21.72 7.90 15.23
N THR A 118 22.73 7.18 14.75
CA THR A 118 23.18 7.27 13.35
C THR A 118 22.71 6.04 12.60
N GLY A 119 22.00 6.23 11.50
CA GLY A 119 21.55 5.14 10.64
C GLY A 119 22.72 4.29 10.14
N THR A 120 22.52 2.97 10.13
CA THR A 120 23.51 2.01 9.62
C THR A 120 22.98 1.23 8.42
N LYS A 121 21.81 0.60 8.56
CA LYS A 121 21.16 -0.18 7.52
C LYS A 121 19.65 0.03 7.57
N SER A 122 19.00 -0.10 6.43
CA SER A 122 17.55 -0.12 6.30
C SER A 122 17.15 -1.33 5.46
N THR A 123 16.06 -1.97 5.85
CA THR A 123 15.41 -3.01 5.04
C THR A 123 13.99 -2.58 4.71
N ILE A 124 13.63 -2.63 3.43
CA ILE A 124 12.26 -2.42 2.96
C ILE A 124 11.78 -3.68 2.26
N GLU A 125 10.57 -4.11 2.61
CA GLU A 125 9.80 -5.13 1.92
C GLU A 125 8.35 -4.65 1.81
N GLY A 126 7.50 -5.31 1.05
CA GLY A 126 6.15 -4.79 0.87
C GLY A 126 5.28 -5.66 -0.01
N ASP A 127 4.15 -5.09 -0.40
CA ASP A 127 3.20 -5.65 -1.36
C ASP A 127 2.69 -4.52 -2.24
N PHE A 128 2.30 -4.83 -3.47
CA PHE A 128 1.52 -3.90 -4.28
C PHE A 128 0.32 -4.59 -4.90
N ASP A 129 -0.75 -3.82 -5.02
CA ASP A 129 -1.97 -4.15 -5.73
C ASP A 129 -2.17 -3.13 -6.85
N MET A 130 -2.30 -3.61 -8.07
CA MET A 130 -2.55 -2.80 -9.25
C MET A 130 -3.85 -3.22 -9.92
N VAL A 131 -4.67 -2.24 -10.25
CA VAL A 131 -5.91 -2.38 -11.01
C VAL A 131 -5.74 -1.60 -12.30
N ILE A 132 -5.85 -2.27 -13.44
CA ILE A 132 -5.86 -1.64 -14.77
C ILE A 132 -7.25 -1.78 -15.35
N SER A 133 -7.84 -0.67 -15.78
CA SER A 133 -9.11 -0.63 -16.50
C SER A 133 -8.90 -0.02 -17.88
N VAL A 134 -9.30 -0.74 -18.94
CA VAL A 134 -9.24 -0.28 -20.33
C VAL A 134 -10.54 -0.65 -21.02
N GLU A 135 -11.27 0.35 -21.51
CA GLU A 135 -12.55 0.19 -22.24
C GLU A 135 -13.59 -0.65 -21.47
N GLY A 136 -13.54 -0.62 -20.13
CA GLY A 136 -14.41 -1.43 -19.27
C GLY A 136 -14.00 -2.91 -19.17
N SER A 137 -12.76 -3.26 -19.53
CA SER A 137 -12.12 -4.53 -19.14
C SER A 137 -11.14 -4.28 -18.00
N ARG A 138 -11.11 -5.17 -17.01
CA ARG A 138 -10.32 -5.00 -15.79
C ARG A 138 -9.32 -6.13 -15.59
N ASN A 139 -8.10 -5.76 -15.23
CA ASN A 139 -7.07 -6.69 -14.80
C ASN A 139 -6.55 -6.27 -13.41
N GLU A 140 -6.30 -7.26 -12.56
CA GLU A 140 -5.70 -7.06 -11.25
C GLU A 140 -4.36 -7.80 -11.16
N ILE A 141 -3.39 -7.15 -10.55
CA ILE A 141 -2.08 -7.73 -10.28
C ILE A 141 -1.77 -7.47 -8.81
N THR A 142 -1.60 -8.53 -8.04
CA THR A 142 -1.11 -8.47 -6.65
C THR A 142 0.21 -9.19 -6.57
N GLN A 143 1.24 -8.52 -6.03
CA GLN A 143 2.57 -9.13 -5.93
C GLN A 143 3.34 -8.58 -4.72
N GLY A 144 4.08 -9.48 -4.07
CA GLY A 144 5.01 -9.11 -2.99
C GLY A 144 6.26 -8.43 -3.53
N ILE A 145 6.69 -7.37 -2.83
CA ILE A 145 7.94 -6.66 -3.05
C ILE A 145 9.02 -7.33 -2.19
N PRO A 146 10.02 -8.00 -2.79
CA PRO A 146 11.04 -8.71 -2.02
C PRO A 146 11.86 -7.74 -1.17
N ALA A 147 12.28 -8.22 -0.01
CA ALA A 147 13.11 -7.46 0.91
C ALA A 147 14.40 -6.97 0.23
N ARG A 148 14.71 -5.69 0.37
CA ARG A 148 15.95 -5.05 -0.08
C ARG A 148 16.61 -4.34 1.08
N GLU A 149 17.94 -4.44 1.10
CA GLU A 149 18.79 -3.73 2.08
C GLU A 149 19.52 -2.57 1.41
N PHE A 150 19.62 -1.45 2.11
CA PHE A 150 20.37 -0.28 1.69
C PHE A 150 20.94 0.47 2.90
N LEU A 151 21.85 1.40 2.63
CA LEU A 151 22.46 2.24 3.66
C LEU A 151 21.41 3.19 4.25
N ASN A 152 21.20 3.13 5.57
CA ASN A 152 20.37 4.11 6.27
C ASN A 152 21.17 5.39 6.48
N LYS A 153 20.73 6.49 5.86
CA LYS A 153 21.36 7.82 6.04
C LYS A 153 20.63 8.72 7.03
N MET A 154 19.49 8.28 7.57
CA MET A 154 18.71 9.03 8.55
C MET A 154 19.43 9.04 9.90
N LYS A 155 19.39 10.19 10.59
CA LYS A 155 19.88 10.35 11.96
C LYS A 155 18.73 10.77 12.85
N LEU A 156 18.74 10.31 14.10
CA LEU A 156 17.81 10.74 15.14
C LEU A 156 18.59 11.30 16.32
N ASN A 157 18.24 12.50 16.78
CA ASN A 157 18.81 13.06 18.01
C ASN A 157 17.73 13.22 19.07
N ILE A 158 17.97 12.70 20.26
CA ILE A 158 17.04 12.85 21.38
C ILE A 158 17.20 14.25 21.97
N VAL A 159 16.21 15.10 21.71
CA VAL A 159 16.17 16.46 22.26
C VAL A 159 15.65 16.43 23.70
N SER A 160 14.67 15.57 23.99
CA SER A 160 14.14 15.40 25.34
C SER A 160 13.42 14.06 25.50
N LYS A 161 12.85 13.80 26.69
CA LYS A 161 11.95 12.64 26.89
C LYS A 161 10.69 12.68 26.02
N LYS A 162 10.38 13.83 25.43
CA LYS A 162 9.14 14.11 24.68
C LYS A 162 9.38 14.53 23.22
N ALA A 163 10.62 14.55 22.76
CA ALA A 163 10.95 15.07 21.44
C ALA A 163 12.22 14.45 20.87
N VAL A 164 12.19 14.21 19.56
CA VAL A 164 13.32 13.70 18.76
C VAL A 164 13.47 14.60 17.54
N GLN A 165 14.71 14.92 17.20
CA GLN A 165 15.07 15.56 15.94
C GLN A 165 15.29 14.47 14.90
N ILE A 166 14.61 14.55 13.75
CA ILE A 166 14.82 13.71 12.58
C ILE A 166 15.67 14.51 11.60
N ILE A 167 16.79 13.92 11.15
CA ILE A 167 17.69 14.53 10.18
C ILE A 167 17.86 13.56 9.01
N PHE A 168 17.51 14.02 7.81
CA PHE A 168 17.73 13.32 6.55
C PHE A 168 18.19 14.33 5.49
N GLU A 169 19.50 14.55 5.44
CA GLU A 169 20.14 15.61 4.63
C GLU A 169 19.83 15.49 3.13
N GLU A 170 19.68 14.27 2.60
CA GLU A 170 19.39 14.02 1.18
C GLU A 170 18.03 14.58 0.73
N TYR A 171 17.11 14.80 1.67
CA TYR A 171 15.76 15.29 1.43
C TYR A 171 15.47 16.61 2.14
N ASP A 172 16.52 17.34 2.56
CA ASP A 172 16.42 18.60 3.31
C ASP A 172 15.54 18.50 4.57
N VAL A 173 15.52 17.33 5.22
CA VAL A 173 14.80 17.13 6.49
C VAL A 173 15.75 17.40 7.65
N ASP A 174 15.43 18.41 8.44
CA ASP A 174 15.99 18.64 9.78
C ASP A 174 14.89 19.25 10.66
N THR A 175 14.20 18.41 11.43
CA THR A 175 13.01 18.83 12.17
C THR A 175 12.85 18.13 13.50
N VAL A 176 12.32 18.83 14.50
CA VAL A 176 12.03 18.29 15.83
C VAL A 176 10.57 17.92 15.90
N VAL A 177 10.30 16.64 16.20
CA VAL A 177 8.95 16.10 16.35
C VAL A 177 8.64 15.68 17.77
N PRO A 178 7.36 15.74 18.20
CA PRO A 178 6.90 15.07 19.41
C PRO A 178 7.20 13.57 19.35
N ALA A 179 7.68 13.02 20.47
CA ALA A 179 8.01 11.61 20.59
C ALA A 179 7.84 11.14 22.04
N ILE A 180 7.79 9.83 22.26
CA ILE A 180 7.92 9.23 23.60
C ILE A 180 9.27 8.53 23.66
N VAL A 181 10.15 9.00 24.54
CA VAL A 181 11.49 8.43 24.71
C VAL A 181 11.63 7.81 26.09
N LYS A 182 11.94 6.51 26.13
CA LYS A 182 12.24 5.78 27.37
C LYS A 182 13.72 5.43 27.43
N LYS A 183 14.33 5.72 28.58
CA LYS A 183 15.72 5.37 28.91
C LYS A 183 15.75 4.42 30.11
N SER A 184 16.80 3.63 30.22
CA SER A 184 17.11 2.83 31.40
C SER A 184 17.54 3.73 32.56
N LEU A 185 17.67 3.13 33.76
CA LEU A 185 18.22 3.82 34.94
C LEU A 185 19.64 4.34 34.71
N PHE A 186 20.41 3.68 33.84
CA PHE A 186 21.77 4.09 33.44
C PHE A 186 21.79 5.03 32.23
N GLY A 187 20.64 5.58 31.82
CA GLY A 187 20.54 6.53 30.71
C GLY A 187 20.57 5.92 29.31
N LYS A 188 20.73 4.60 29.16
CA LYS A 188 20.68 3.93 27.85
C LYS A 188 19.28 4.03 27.24
N ILE A 189 19.19 4.37 25.95
CA ILE A 189 17.92 4.46 25.23
C ILE A 189 17.32 3.05 25.08
N LYS A 190 16.03 2.91 25.41
CA LYS A 190 15.30 1.64 25.30
C LYS A 190 14.21 1.68 24.24
N GLN A 191 13.54 2.82 24.11
CA GLN A 191 12.40 2.96 23.22
C GLN A 191 12.29 4.40 22.74
N ILE A 192 11.95 4.57 21.46
CA ILE A 192 11.47 5.83 20.88
C ILE A 192 10.14 5.48 20.18
N SER A 193 9.14 6.33 20.30
CA SER A 193 7.87 6.18 19.56
C SER A 193 7.43 7.54 19.05
N ILE A 194 7.18 7.64 17.75
CA ILE A 194 6.72 8.85 17.05
C ILE A 194 5.39 8.50 16.42
N LYS A 195 4.36 9.32 16.67
CA LYS A 195 3.03 9.09 16.10
C LYS A 195 3.06 9.23 14.58
N ALA A 196 2.16 8.51 13.91
CA ALA A 196 1.96 8.57 12.47
C ALA A 196 1.89 10.02 11.94
N GLU A 197 1.03 10.84 12.54
CA GLU A 197 0.78 12.23 12.12
C GLU A 197 2.03 13.12 12.21
N ASP A 198 2.82 12.94 13.28
CA ASP A 198 4.04 13.71 13.53
C ASP A 198 5.17 13.25 12.60
N LEU A 199 5.26 11.94 12.35
CA LEU A 199 6.21 11.36 11.41
C LEU A 199 5.90 11.80 9.97
N GLU A 200 4.67 11.58 9.51
CA GLU A 200 4.22 11.95 8.17
C GLU A 200 4.54 13.41 7.86
N ARG A 201 4.26 14.33 8.80
CA ARG A 201 4.60 15.75 8.64
C ARG A 201 6.09 16.00 8.49
N ALA A 202 6.92 15.28 9.25
CA ALA A 202 8.37 15.45 9.22
C ALA A 202 9.03 14.93 7.96
N ILE A 203 8.51 13.82 7.40
CA ILE A 203 9.08 13.16 6.22
C ILE A 203 8.24 13.34 4.95
N ALA A 204 7.24 14.23 4.95
CA ALA A 204 6.41 14.51 3.78
C ALA A 204 7.20 14.79 2.48
N PRO A 205 8.35 15.51 2.50
CA PRO A 205 9.18 15.68 1.31
C PRO A 205 9.73 14.35 0.78
N VAL A 206 10.15 13.45 1.67
CA VAL A 206 10.65 12.10 1.33
C VAL A 206 9.53 11.27 0.70
N LEU A 207 8.33 11.28 1.32
CA LEU A 207 7.17 10.54 0.83
C LEU A 207 6.71 11.03 -0.54
N SER A 208 6.69 12.35 -0.75
CA SER A 208 6.33 12.94 -2.03
C SER A 208 7.31 12.56 -3.14
N ALA A 209 8.61 12.60 -2.85
CA ALA A 209 9.63 12.16 -3.81
C ALA A 209 9.49 10.67 -4.13
N GLN A 210 9.36 9.83 -3.10
CA GLN A 210 9.23 8.38 -3.26
C GLN A 210 7.97 7.98 -4.04
N GLY A 211 6.85 8.66 -3.81
CA GLY A 211 5.61 8.40 -4.54
C GLY A 211 5.69 8.78 -6.02
N LEU A 212 6.44 9.84 -6.36
CA LEU A 212 6.73 10.19 -7.76
C LEU A 212 7.67 9.18 -8.43
N ASP A 213 8.69 8.70 -7.72
CA ASP A 213 9.57 7.65 -8.21
C ASP A 213 8.79 6.34 -8.49
N LEU A 214 7.86 5.98 -7.59
CA LEU A 214 6.96 4.84 -7.80
C LEU A 214 6.07 5.05 -9.04
N ALA A 215 5.51 6.26 -9.21
CA ALA A 215 4.70 6.58 -10.38
C ALA A 215 5.50 6.45 -11.69
N GLU A 216 6.78 6.87 -11.70
CA GLU A 216 7.69 6.68 -12.84
C GLU A 216 7.96 5.20 -13.11
N ASP A 217 8.24 4.40 -12.07
CA ASP A 217 8.49 2.96 -12.17
C ASP A 217 7.28 2.21 -12.76
N PHE A 218 6.06 2.61 -12.37
CA PHE A 218 4.80 2.10 -12.93
C PHE A 218 4.41 2.73 -14.27
N LYS A 219 5.21 3.67 -14.80
CA LYS A 219 4.98 4.39 -16.06
C LYS A 219 3.64 5.14 -16.09
N LEU A 220 3.23 5.68 -14.95
CA LEU A 220 2.03 6.50 -14.86
C LEU A 220 2.27 7.85 -15.53
N ASN A 221 1.28 8.35 -16.27
CA ASN A 221 1.32 9.72 -16.76
C ASN A 221 1.03 10.68 -15.60
N THR A 222 2.07 11.37 -15.11
CA THR A 222 1.98 12.35 -14.01
C THR A 222 1.63 13.78 -14.48
N GLU A 223 1.27 13.96 -15.75
CA GLU A 223 0.81 15.25 -16.28
C GLU A 223 -0.46 15.76 -15.58
N LYS A 224 -0.61 17.09 -15.49
CA LYS A 224 -1.64 17.75 -14.67
C LYS A 224 -3.06 17.37 -15.12
N GLY A 225 -3.81 16.77 -14.21
CA GLY A 225 -5.26 16.57 -14.31
C GLY A 225 -5.71 15.11 -14.37
N SER A 226 -4.79 14.17 -14.68
CA SER A 226 -5.07 12.74 -14.79
C SER A 226 -4.45 11.91 -13.67
N PHE A 227 -3.48 12.45 -12.91
CA PHE A 227 -2.77 11.76 -11.84
C PHE A 227 -3.18 12.24 -10.45
N THR A 228 -3.38 11.28 -9.54
CA THR A 228 -3.50 11.53 -8.10
C THR A 228 -2.51 10.67 -7.33
N MET A 229 -2.02 11.21 -6.23
CA MET A 229 -1.16 10.51 -5.28
C MET A 229 -1.57 10.92 -3.88
N ASP A 230 -1.89 9.92 -3.06
CA ASP A 230 -2.05 10.06 -1.62
C ASP A 230 -1.09 9.07 -0.93
N TYR A 231 -0.75 9.38 0.32
CA TYR A 231 0.04 8.47 1.13
C TYR A 231 -0.40 8.53 2.60
N SER A 232 -0.12 7.47 3.32
CA SER A 232 -0.28 7.41 4.78
C SER A 232 0.89 6.66 5.40
N VAL A 233 1.16 6.95 6.66
CA VAL A 233 2.30 6.40 7.40
C VAL A 233 1.81 5.80 8.71
N SER A 234 2.41 4.70 9.15
CA SER A 234 2.20 4.20 10.53
C SER A 234 3.09 4.94 11.54
N ALA A 235 2.85 4.70 12.83
CA ALA A 235 3.78 5.18 13.85
C ALA A 235 5.18 4.60 13.63
N MET A 236 6.21 5.36 13.97
CA MET A 236 7.57 4.83 14.05
C MET A 236 7.83 4.39 15.47
N ASP A 237 8.02 3.08 15.65
CA ASP A 237 8.34 2.48 16.93
C ASP A 237 9.74 1.88 16.90
N CYS A 238 10.58 2.37 17.81
CA CYS A 238 11.96 1.94 17.94
C CYS A 238 12.21 1.23 19.26
N GLY A 239 13.07 0.22 19.23
CA GLY A 239 13.56 -0.46 20.41
C GLY A 239 14.77 -1.33 20.13
N VAL A 240 15.32 -1.93 21.17
CA VAL A 240 16.40 -2.91 21.04
C VAL A 240 15.79 -4.25 20.62
N ASN A 241 16.25 -4.80 19.50
CA ASN A 241 15.79 -6.09 18.99
C ASN A 241 16.52 -7.26 19.69
N GLN A 242 16.23 -8.50 19.26
CA GLN A 242 16.82 -9.71 19.86
C GLN A 242 18.33 -9.85 19.59
N LEU A 243 18.87 -9.10 18.64
CA LEU A 243 20.28 -9.07 18.28
C LEU A 243 21.04 -7.91 18.94
N ASP A 244 20.42 -7.24 19.91
CA ASP A 244 20.95 -6.05 20.60
C ASP A 244 21.19 -4.85 19.67
N GLU A 245 20.52 -4.82 18.50
CA GLU A 245 20.53 -3.69 17.58
C GLU A 245 19.34 -2.76 17.89
N PHE A 246 19.55 -1.44 17.80
CA PHE A 246 18.46 -0.48 17.92
C PHE A 246 17.74 -0.35 16.57
N GLU A 247 16.49 -0.83 16.52
CA GLU A 247 15.69 -0.97 15.32
C GLU A 247 14.42 -0.13 15.43
N CYS A 248 14.12 0.67 14.41
CA CYS A 248 12.86 1.40 14.24
C CYS A 248 12.04 0.74 13.14
N ARG A 249 10.74 0.56 13.37
CA ARG A 249 9.79 0.02 12.39
C ARG A 249 8.77 1.06 12.01
N SER A 250 8.46 1.14 10.72
CA SER A 250 7.37 1.95 10.19
C SER A 250 6.86 1.33 8.89
N SER A 251 5.69 1.76 8.44
CA SER A 251 5.10 1.36 7.17
C SER A 251 4.50 2.56 6.47
N PHE A 252 4.51 2.51 5.14
CA PHE A 252 4.09 3.56 4.24
C PHE A 252 3.13 2.94 3.23
N ILE A 253 1.97 3.55 3.05
CA ILE A 253 1.00 3.15 2.04
C ILE A 253 0.92 4.28 1.03
N PHE A 254 1.22 4.00 -0.24
CA PHE A 254 1.05 4.91 -1.36
C PHE A 254 -0.17 4.49 -2.18
N GLN A 255 -1.02 5.45 -2.50
CA GLN A 255 -2.17 5.28 -3.38
C GLN A 255 -1.96 6.17 -4.60
N LEU A 256 -1.72 5.54 -5.74
CA LEU A 256 -1.47 6.22 -7.01
C LEU A 256 -2.64 5.94 -7.94
N SER A 257 -3.13 6.96 -8.65
CA SER A 257 -4.07 6.75 -9.74
C SER A 257 -3.69 7.58 -10.95
N ALA A 258 -3.88 7.03 -12.14
CA ALA A 258 -3.68 7.75 -13.40
C ALA A 258 -4.77 7.40 -14.42
N GLN A 259 -5.28 8.38 -15.14
CA GLN A 259 -6.10 8.19 -16.33
C GLN A 259 -5.24 8.17 -17.60
N PHE A 260 -5.66 7.36 -18.57
CA PHE A 260 -5.05 7.26 -19.91
C PHE A 260 -5.97 7.83 -20.99
#